data_AF-E7MQC2-F1
#
_entry.id   AF-E7MQC2-F1
#
_cell.length_a   1.000
_cell.length_b   1.000
_cell.length_c   1.000
_cell.angle_alpha   90.00
_cell.angle_beta   90.00
_cell.angle_gamma   90.00
#
_symmetry.space_group_name_H-M   'P 1'
#
loop_
_entity.id
_entity.type
_entity.pdbx_description
1 polymer ?
#
loop_
_entity_poly.entity_id
_entity_poly.type
_entity_poly.pdbx_seq_one_letter_code
_entity_poly.pdbx_strand_id
1 'polypeptide(L)'
;MADILLLLFILLRPFYFRAAGQVQLADALLMLYFFCRVHKDVKTETFIPNIKKNKLLYIFLVFAIMINAFYHKVVPDPKFMYSSLYLVYIGITVYSYDSGVSQTLIDKIRCTLYANLGIQFLIYCSGLGRVYHELWENGATRYMGSFTDPNQLGFYVFIILVFIYITKHGKIDRYLFPISTAIGLFLALQSKSLSALLGLFVLCVLAILRFVSEKLKLSKVALCVGVVLITSGVGYYFWPSADFRLENVEYTTVNRIRYKLFKVIYADGVKDILRERAAEKILNYPEYFIYGAGEGNYERYYPEPVNEIHSSFLNLFFSYGIIPFTILMVWFKKRLKGLNAVSWIGFITILVESTFLVNYRQALFWIAWITLFYLNEDRTTTAESIEVTR
;
A
#
# COMPACT_ATOMS: atom_id res chain seq x y z
N MET A 1 12.95 -21.96 11.70
CA MET A 1 11.65 -22.10 12.41
C MET A 1 10.89 -20.79 12.47
N ALA A 2 11.45 -19.68 12.97
CA ALA A 2 10.74 -18.39 13.06
C ALA A 2 10.11 -17.92 11.73
N ASP A 3 10.80 -18.06 10.59
CA ASP A 3 10.27 -17.61 9.29
C ASP A 3 8.95 -18.26 8.90
N ILE A 4 8.68 -19.49 9.37
CA ILE A 4 7.39 -20.17 9.11
C ILE A 4 6.24 -19.36 9.70
N LEU A 5 6.43 -18.72 10.87
CA LEU A 5 5.41 -17.88 11.49
C LEU A 5 5.06 -16.67 10.61
N LEU A 6 6.05 -16.03 10.01
CA LEU A 6 5.83 -14.92 9.08
C LEU A 6 5.12 -15.38 7.81
N LEU A 7 5.51 -16.54 7.26
CA LEU A 7 4.86 -17.10 6.07
C LEU A 7 3.41 -17.48 6.35
N LEU A 8 3.12 -18.08 7.51
CA LEU A 8 1.76 -18.38 7.94
C LEU A 8 0.95 -17.11 8.20
N PHE A 9 1.55 -16.06 8.79
CA PHE A 9 0.93 -14.75 8.90
C PHE A 9 0.49 -14.23 7.52
N ILE A 10 1.40 -14.21 6.54
CA ILE A 10 1.12 -13.73 5.19
C ILE A 10 0.05 -14.60 4.51
N LEU A 11 0.10 -15.92 4.67
CA LEU A 11 -0.89 -16.86 4.12
C LEU A 11 -2.29 -16.64 4.72
N LEU A 12 -2.37 -16.38 6.03
CA LEU A 12 -3.64 -16.26 6.74
C LEU A 12 -4.19 -14.83 6.78
N ARG A 13 -3.38 -13.81 6.43
CA ARG A 13 -3.79 -12.40 6.49
C ARG A 13 -5.07 -12.07 5.71
N PRO A 14 -5.36 -12.67 4.54
CA PRO A 14 -6.60 -12.42 3.81
C PRO A 14 -7.88 -12.86 4.54
N PHE A 15 -7.77 -13.78 5.50
CA PHE A 15 -8.93 -14.41 6.12
C PHE A 15 -9.35 -13.63 7.37
N TYR A 16 -10.36 -12.78 7.21
CA TYR A 16 -10.91 -11.96 8.29
C TYR A 16 -11.94 -12.75 9.09
N PHE A 17 -11.57 -13.04 10.34
CA PHE A 17 -12.46 -13.63 11.35
C PHE A 17 -13.17 -12.57 12.19
N ARG A 18 -12.58 -11.37 12.28
CA ARG A 18 -13.14 -10.21 12.98
C ARG A 18 -13.31 -9.02 12.02
N ALA A 19 -14.04 -8.00 12.47
CA ALA A 19 -14.25 -6.78 11.69
C ALA A 19 -12.92 -6.10 11.29
N ALA A 20 -12.97 -5.33 10.20
CA ALA A 20 -11.85 -4.51 9.76
C ALA A 20 -11.32 -3.64 10.90
N GLY A 21 -10.00 -3.53 11.01
CA GLY A 21 -9.34 -2.74 12.04
C GLY A 21 -9.17 -3.46 13.39
N GLN A 22 -9.79 -4.60 13.62
CA GLN A 22 -9.52 -5.41 14.80
C GLN A 22 -8.32 -6.33 14.60
N VAL A 23 -7.67 -6.72 15.70
CA VAL A 23 -6.61 -7.74 15.73
C VAL A 23 -7.16 -9.05 15.19
N GLN A 24 -6.55 -9.56 14.11
CA GLN A 24 -6.91 -10.82 13.46
C GLN A 24 -6.06 -11.98 14.01
N LEU A 25 -6.50 -13.22 13.75
CA LEU A 25 -5.75 -14.41 14.14
C LEU A 25 -4.32 -14.42 13.54
N ALA A 26 -4.18 -13.97 12.30
CA ALA A 26 -2.89 -13.84 11.64
C ALA A 26 -1.94 -12.91 12.43
N ASP A 27 -2.43 -11.82 13.02
CA ASP A 27 -1.60 -10.86 13.74
C ASP A 27 -0.90 -11.48 14.97
N ALA A 28 -1.50 -12.51 15.58
CA ALA A 28 -0.85 -13.27 16.65
C ALA A 28 0.41 -14.00 16.16
N LEU A 29 0.40 -14.52 14.92
CA LEU A 29 1.57 -15.17 14.31
C LEU A 29 2.69 -14.16 14.04
N LEU A 30 2.36 -12.94 13.61
CA LEU A 30 3.33 -11.87 13.47
C LEU A 30 3.94 -11.46 14.82
N MET A 31 3.13 -11.40 15.88
CA MET A 31 3.62 -11.14 17.24
C MET A 31 4.57 -12.23 17.74
N LEU A 32 4.22 -13.52 17.53
CA LEU A 32 5.12 -14.64 17.85
C LEU A 32 6.42 -14.56 17.05
N TYR A 33 6.34 -14.24 15.76
CA TYR A 33 7.51 -14.02 14.92
C TYR A 33 8.40 -12.90 15.48
N PHE A 34 7.81 -11.78 15.88
CA PHE A 34 8.52 -10.67 16.51
C PHE A 34 9.25 -11.10 17.78
N PHE A 35 8.58 -11.80 18.72
CA PHE A 35 9.24 -12.25 19.94
C PHE A 35 10.38 -13.24 19.67
N CYS A 36 10.19 -14.18 18.73
CA CYS A 36 11.27 -15.08 18.30
C CYS A 36 12.47 -14.31 17.71
N ARG A 37 12.20 -13.24 16.95
CA ARG A 37 13.25 -12.39 16.37
C ARG A 37 13.98 -11.57 17.41
N VAL A 38 13.27 -10.90 18.30
CA VAL A 38 13.89 -10.16 19.43
C VAL A 38 14.73 -11.09 20.28
N HIS A 39 14.21 -12.27 20.65
CA HIS A 39 14.98 -13.24 21.44
C HIS A 39 16.27 -13.67 20.74
N LYS A 40 16.20 -13.97 19.44
CA LYS A 40 17.38 -14.31 18.64
C LYS A 40 18.38 -13.15 18.62
N ASP A 41 17.92 -11.94 18.34
CA ASP A 41 18.77 -10.75 18.18
C ASP A 41 19.43 -10.34 19.50
N VAL A 42 18.77 -10.55 20.64
CA VAL A 42 19.37 -10.37 21.98
C VAL A 42 20.46 -11.41 22.21
N LYS A 43 20.20 -12.69 21.89
CA LYS A 43 21.18 -13.77 22.05
C LYS A 43 22.41 -13.58 21.15
N THR A 44 22.25 -12.98 19.98
CA THR A 44 23.34 -12.70 19.04
C THR A 44 23.91 -11.28 19.16
N GLU A 45 23.50 -10.51 20.17
CA GLU A 45 23.94 -9.12 20.40
C GLU A 45 23.70 -8.15 19.22
N THR A 46 22.79 -8.49 18.30
CA THR A 46 22.43 -7.69 17.12
C THR A 46 21.22 -6.80 17.35
N PHE A 47 20.55 -6.91 18.50
CA PHE A 47 19.36 -6.13 18.85
C PHE A 47 19.58 -4.61 18.73
N ILE A 48 20.63 -4.09 19.37
CA ILE A 48 20.93 -2.64 19.35
C ILE A 48 21.31 -2.15 17.94
N PRO A 49 22.19 -2.83 17.17
CA PRO A 49 22.42 -2.51 15.76
C PRO A 49 21.13 -2.47 14.93
N ASN A 50 20.23 -3.44 15.09
CA ASN A 50 18.97 -3.52 14.34
C ASN A 50 18.03 -2.36 14.68
N ILE A 51 17.93 -1.97 15.96
CA ILE A 51 17.19 -0.76 16.36
C ILE A 51 17.83 0.50 15.77
N LYS A 52 19.17 0.60 15.80
CA LYS A 52 19.90 1.75 15.22
C LYS A 52 19.69 1.88 13.71
N LYS A 53 19.58 0.76 12.98
CA LYS A 53 19.28 0.73 11.54
C LYS A 53 18.01 1.52 11.19
N ASN A 54 16.96 1.39 12.01
CA ASN A 54 15.67 2.07 11.83
C ASN A 54 15.39 3.18 12.84
N LYS A 55 16.42 3.76 13.47
CA LYS A 55 16.27 4.74 14.56
C LYS A 55 15.34 5.91 14.22
N LEU A 56 15.39 6.42 12.98
CA LEU A 56 14.58 7.55 12.57
C LEU A 56 13.10 7.20 12.49
N LEU A 57 12.76 5.98 12.03
CA LEU A 57 11.39 5.49 12.07
C LEU A 57 10.88 5.41 13.50
N TYR A 58 11.67 4.85 14.43
CA TYR A 58 11.25 4.74 15.83
C TYR A 58 11.09 6.11 16.51
N ILE A 59 11.97 7.08 16.20
CA ILE A 59 11.81 8.46 16.67
C ILE A 59 10.50 9.06 16.14
N PHE A 60 10.19 8.88 14.85
CA PHE A 60 8.90 9.28 14.28
C PHE A 60 7.73 8.65 15.03
N LEU A 61 7.75 7.33 15.26
CA LEU A 61 6.69 6.62 15.97
C LEU A 61 6.48 7.16 17.39
N VAL A 62 7.56 7.44 18.12
CA VAL A 62 7.49 8.02 19.48
C VAL A 62 6.80 9.38 19.44
N PHE A 63 7.20 10.29 18.54
CA PHE A 63 6.55 11.59 18.41
C PHE A 63 5.07 11.46 18.04
N ALA A 64 4.75 10.60 17.09
CA ALA A 64 3.38 10.38 16.64
C ALA A 64 2.48 9.85 17.78
N ILE A 65 2.99 8.91 18.59
CA ILE A 65 2.30 8.40 19.80
C ILE A 65 2.14 9.51 20.85
N MET A 66 3.15 10.36 21.05
CA MET A 66 3.07 11.49 21.98
C MET A 66 2.00 12.50 21.57
N ILE A 67 1.87 12.79 20.27
CA ILE A 67 0.82 13.68 19.74
C ILE A 67 -0.57 13.06 20.02
N ASN A 68 -0.76 11.78 19.72
CA ASN A 68 -2.03 11.09 20.03
C ASN A 68 -2.33 11.08 21.53
N ALA A 69 -1.31 10.88 22.38
CA ALA A 69 -1.47 10.92 23.83
C ALA A 69 -1.85 12.32 24.34
N PHE A 70 -1.26 13.37 23.77
CA PHE A 70 -1.66 14.75 24.04
C PHE A 70 -3.14 14.97 23.68
N TYR A 71 -3.55 14.58 22.48
CA TYR A 71 -4.95 14.73 22.05
C TYR A 71 -5.93 13.90 22.86
N HIS A 72 -5.56 12.68 23.29
CA HIS A 72 -6.37 11.88 24.21
C HIS A 72 -6.56 12.56 25.58
N LYS A 73 -5.54 13.28 26.05
CA LYS A 73 -5.63 14.04 27.30
C LYS A 73 -6.55 15.25 27.17
N VAL A 74 -6.50 15.95 26.03
CA VAL A 74 -7.34 17.13 25.76
C VAL A 74 -8.78 16.74 25.45
N VAL A 75 -8.95 15.69 24.66
CA VAL A 75 -10.24 15.12 24.25
C VAL A 75 -10.23 13.64 24.64
N PRO A 76 -10.89 13.24 25.75
CA PRO A 76 -10.90 11.88 26.28
C PRO A 76 -11.59 10.84 25.38
N ASP A 77 -11.03 10.58 24.20
CA ASP A 77 -11.54 9.62 23.22
C ASP A 77 -10.51 8.49 22.98
N PRO A 78 -10.90 7.20 23.12
CA PRO A 78 -9.98 6.07 23.00
C PRO A 78 -9.48 5.81 21.58
N LYS A 79 -10.09 6.38 20.52
CA LYS A 79 -9.67 6.20 19.13
C LYS A 79 -8.26 6.75 18.88
N PHE A 80 -7.82 7.75 19.65
CA PHE A 80 -6.42 8.20 19.64
C PHE A 80 -5.46 7.11 20.11
N MET A 81 -5.84 6.35 21.13
CA MET A 81 -5.03 5.23 21.63
C MET A 81 -5.02 4.07 20.64
N TYR A 82 -6.14 3.76 19.98
CA TYR A 82 -6.18 2.74 18.92
C TYR A 82 -5.28 3.12 17.74
N SER A 83 -5.22 4.39 17.36
CA SER A 83 -4.30 4.87 16.34
C SER A 83 -2.84 4.68 16.75
N SER A 84 -2.49 4.98 18.01
CA SER A 84 -1.16 4.68 18.56
C SER A 84 -0.82 3.19 18.56
N LEU A 85 -1.77 2.30 18.80
CA LEU A 85 -1.54 0.85 18.71
C LEU A 85 -1.20 0.41 17.28
N TYR A 86 -1.79 1.01 16.24
CA TYR A 86 -1.36 0.77 14.86
C TYR A 86 0.07 1.23 14.61
N LEU A 87 0.47 2.38 15.16
CA LEU A 87 1.86 2.85 15.06
C LEU A 87 2.85 1.88 15.71
N VAL A 88 2.50 1.31 16.87
CA VAL A 88 3.29 0.25 17.52
C VAL A 88 3.37 -1.00 16.63
N TYR A 89 2.24 -1.42 16.05
CA TYR A 89 2.18 -2.55 15.12
C TYR A 89 3.08 -2.36 13.88
N ILE A 90 3.17 -1.13 13.35
CA ILE A 90 4.10 -0.77 12.28
C ILE A 90 5.55 -0.97 12.73
N GLY A 91 5.90 -0.46 13.93
CA GLY A 91 7.23 -0.61 14.50
C GLY A 91 7.64 -2.08 14.67
N ILE A 92 6.71 -2.92 15.14
CA ILE A 92 6.87 -4.37 15.29
C ILE A 92 7.10 -5.04 13.93
N THR A 93 6.27 -4.71 12.94
CA THR A 93 6.35 -5.27 11.59
C THR A 93 7.69 -4.93 10.94
N VAL A 94 8.08 -3.64 10.96
CA VAL A 94 9.34 -3.19 10.38
C VAL A 94 10.53 -3.79 11.11
N TYR A 95 10.54 -3.78 12.46
CA TYR A 95 11.65 -4.37 13.22
C TYR A 95 11.84 -5.84 12.88
N SER A 96 10.78 -6.64 13.06
CA SER A 96 10.86 -8.10 12.94
C SER A 96 11.22 -8.55 11.53
N TYR A 97 10.72 -7.86 10.50
CA TYR A 97 11.03 -8.18 9.12
C TYR A 97 12.42 -7.68 8.71
N ASP A 98 12.79 -6.41 8.97
CA ASP A 98 14.09 -5.86 8.55
C ASP A 98 15.27 -6.49 9.32
N SER A 99 15.07 -6.96 10.56
CA SER A 99 16.10 -7.72 11.28
C SER A 99 16.27 -9.15 10.76
N GLY A 100 15.22 -9.70 10.17
CA GLY A 100 15.17 -11.09 9.71
C GLY A 100 15.26 -11.30 8.21
N VAL A 101 15.25 -10.21 7.42
CA VAL A 101 15.19 -10.26 5.97
C VAL A 101 16.44 -10.92 5.39
N SER A 102 16.22 -11.75 4.39
CA SER A 102 17.26 -12.42 3.60
C SER A 102 16.68 -12.77 2.25
N GLN A 103 17.54 -12.99 1.25
CA GLN A 103 17.09 -13.42 -0.08
C GLN A 103 16.23 -14.69 -0.02
N THR A 104 16.62 -15.69 0.79
CA THR A 104 15.85 -16.92 0.97
C THR A 104 14.46 -16.67 1.58
N LEU A 105 14.33 -15.73 2.52
CA LEU A 105 13.04 -15.37 3.10
C LEU A 105 12.16 -14.66 2.06
N ILE A 106 12.73 -13.73 1.30
CA ILE A 106 12.03 -13.02 0.21
C ILE A 106 11.47 -14.01 -0.81
N ASP A 107 12.23 -15.05 -1.14
CA ASP A 107 11.80 -16.08 -2.09
C ASP A 107 10.66 -16.93 -1.57
N LYS A 108 10.71 -17.31 -0.28
CA LYS A 108 9.60 -18.00 0.38
C LYS A 108 8.35 -17.13 0.42
N ILE A 109 8.49 -15.84 0.74
CA ILE A 109 7.36 -14.89 0.71
C ILE A 109 6.79 -14.81 -0.70
N ARG A 110 7.61 -14.65 -1.74
CA ARG A 110 7.14 -14.61 -3.14
C ARG A 110 6.32 -15.86 -3.49
N CYS A 111 6.80 -17.05 -3.13
CA CYS A 111 6.06 -18.30 -3.33
C CYS A 111 4.73 -18.33 -2.55
N THR A 112 4.72 -17.90 -1.29
CA THR A 112 3.49 -17.78 -0.49
C THR A 112 2.50 -16.79 -1.09
N LEU A 113 2.96 -15.67 -1.66
CA LEU A 113 2.11 -14.67 -2.31
C LEU A 113 1.49 -15.21 -3.61
N TYR A 114 2.23 -15.99 -4.41
CA TYR A 114 1.65 -16.72 -5.54
C TYR A 114 0.52 -17.65 -5.09
N ALA A 115 0.77 -18.46 -4.06
CA ALA A 115 -0.24 -19.37 -3.51
C ALA A 115 -1.47 -18.61 -3.00
N ASN A 116 -1.27 -17.52 -2.26
CA ASN A 116 -2.34 -16.65 -1.77
C ASN A 116 -3.24 -16.11 -2.88
N LEU A 117 -2.63 -15.62 -3.96
CA LEU A 117 -3.39 -15.10 -5.10
C LEU A 117 -4.20 -16.21 -5.78
N GLY A 118 -3.61 -17.39 -5.94
CA GLY A 118 -4.31 -18.59 -6.41
C GLY A 118 -5.48 -18.98 -5.51
N ILE A 119 -5.30 -18.95 -4.19
CA ILE A 119 -6.36 -19.25 -3.22
C ILE A 119 -7.51 -18.23 -3.34
N GLN A 120 -7.23 -16.92 -3.43
CA GLN A 120 -8.30 -15.92 -3.62
C GLN A 120 -9.05 -16.13 -4.94
N PHE A 121 -8.36 -16.53 -6.01
CA PHE A 121 -8.99 -16.88 -7.27
C PHE A 121 -9.87 -18.13 -7.17
N LEU A 122 -9.44 -19.16 -6.45
CA LEU A 122 -10.25 -20.35 -6.19
C LEU A 122 -11.49 -20.03 -5.34
N ILE A 123 -11.38 -19.13 -4.36
CA ILE A 123 -12.52 -18.62 -3.57
C ILE A 123 -13.51 -17.86 -4.46
N TYR A 124 -13.01 -17.14 -5.47
CA TYR A 124 -13.88 -16.51 -6.47
C TYR A 124 -14.62 -17.57 -7.29
N CYS A 125 -13.88 -18.52 -7.88
CA CYS A 125 -14.46 -19.56 -8.75
C CYS A 125 -15.46 -20.48 -8.01
N SER A 126 -15.27 -20.70 -6.71
CA SER A 126 -16.18 -21.52 -5.91
C SER A 126 -17.45 -20.78 -5.46
N GLY A 127 -17.55 -19.47 -5.69
CA GLY A 127 -18.68 -18.65 -5.22
C GLY A 127 -18.69 -18.41 -3.70
N LEU A 128 -17.63 -18.79 -2.97
CA LEU A 128 -17.53 -18.64 -1.51
C LEU A 128 -17.06 -17.24 -1.08
N GLY A 129 -16.59 -16.42 -2.03
CA GLY A 129 -16.14 -15.06 -1.73
C GLY A 129 -17.29 -14.13 -1.36
N ARG A 130 -17.03 -13.23 -0.43
CA ARG A 130 -18.00 -12.23 0.02
C ARG A 130 -18.17 -11.11 -1.01
N VAL A 131 -19.34 -10.49 -1.00
CA VAL A 131 -19.71 -9.38 -1.86
C VAL A 131 -20.19 -8.22 -0.99
N TYR A 132 -19.67 -7.02 -1.27
CA TYR A 132 -20.09 -5.76 -0.66
C TYR A 132 -21.19 -5.13 -1.51
N HIS A 133 -22.27 -4.69 -0.86
CA HIS A 133 -23.39 -3.99 -1.49
C HIS A 133 -23.27 -2.50 -1.19
N GLU A 134 -23.14 -1.68 -2.23
CA GLU A 134 -23.10 -0.22 -2.08
C GLU A 134 -24.50 0.30 -1.75
N LEU A 135 -24.62 1.04 -0.64
CA LEU A 135 -25.91 1.47 -0.08
C LEU A 135 -26.67 2.51 -0.92
N TRP A 136 -25.97 3.17 -1.83
CA TRP A 136 -26.47 4.33 -2.56
C TRP A 136 -27.01 3.98 -3.95
N GLU A 137 -26.95 2.71 -4.37
CA GLU A 137 -27.48 2.27 -5.67
C GLU A 137 -27.92 0.79 -5.65
N ASN A 138 -29.14 0.53 -6.12
CA ASN A 138 -29.72 -0.82 -6.14
C ASN A 138 -28.92 -1.74 -7.08
N GLY A 139 -28.42 -2.86 -6.56
CA GLY A 139 -27.65 -3.84 -7.34
C GLY A 139 -26.16 -3.50 -7.50
N ALA A 140 -25.68 -2.38 -6.97
CA ALA A 140 -24.28 -2.02 -7.02
C ALA A 140 -23.44 -2.92 -6.09
N THR A 141 -22.84 -3.96 -6.66
CA THR A 141 -22.04 -4.95 -5.94
C THR A 141 -20.55 -4.83 -6.20
N ARG A 142 -19.72 -5.20 -5.22
CA ARG A 142 -18.26 -5.25 -5.32
C ARG A 142 -17.72 -6.52 -4.67
N TYR A 143 -16.93 -7.29 -5.39
CA TYR A 143 -16.36 -8.51 -4.83
C TYR A 143 -15.26 -8.17 -3.81
N MET A 144 -15.28 -8.82 -2.64
CA MET A 144 -14.26 -8.62 -1.61
C MET A 144 -13.57 -9.92 -1.18
N GLY A 145 -13.89 -11.05 -1.80
CA GLY A 145 -13.22 -12.33 -1.52
C GLY A 145 -13.32 -12.72 -0.05
N SER A 146 -12.20 -13.04 0.57
CA SER A 146 -12.14 -13.35 2.01
C SER A 146 -12.04 -12.12 2.93
N PHE A 147 -11.95 -10.91 2.34
CA PHE A 147 -11.83 -9.65 3.07
C PHE A 147 -13.19 -9.14 3.57
N THR A 148 -13.15 -8.02 4.27
CA THR A 148 -14.35 -7.31 4.78
C THR A 148 -14.65 -6.03 4.01
N ASP A 149 -13.72 -5.58 3.17
CA ASP A 149 -13.87 -4.41 2.32
C ASP A 149 -13.23 -4.66 0.94
N PRO A 150 -13.88 -4.24 -0.16
CA PRO A 150 -13.36 -4.44 -1.52
C PRO A 150 -12.06 -3.69 -1.81
N ASN A 151 -11.79 -2.55 -1.16
CA ASN A 151 -10.51 -1.87 -1.31
C ASN A 151 -9.37 -2.64 -0.63
N GLN A 152 -9.64 -3.38 0.45
CA GLN A 152 -8.66 -4.28 1.06
C GLN A 152 -8.23 -5.39 0.09
N LEU A 153 -9.18 -6.05 -0.58
CA LEU A 153 -8.86 -7.04 -1.63
C LEU A 153 -8.03 -6.39 -2.74
N GLY A 154 -8.47 -5.22 -3.22
CA GLY A 154 -7.77 -4.46 -4.26
C GLY A 154 -6.32 -4.16 -3.87
N PHE A 155 -6.10 -3.57 -2.69
CA PHE A 155 -4.76 -3.27 -2.18
C PHE A 155 -3.92 -4.54 -2.00
N TYR A 156 -4.52 -5.62 -1.49
CA TYR A 156 -3.82 -6.89 -1.27
C TYR A 156 -3.31 -7.49 -2.58
N VAL A 157 -4.16 -7.53 -3.61
CA VAL A 157 -3.76 -7.99 -4.95
C VAL A 157 -2.69 -7.08 -5.55
N PHE A 158 -2.87 -5.76 -5.41
CA PHE A 158 -1.91 -4.76 -5.86
C PHE A 158 -0.52 -4.98 -5.25
N ILE A 159 -0.42 -5.03 -3.92
CA ILE A 159 0.86 -5.12 -3.23
C ILE A 159 1.54 -6.48 -3.48
N ILE A 160 0.76 -7.55 -3.66
CA ILE A 160 1.28 -8.85 -4.11
C ILE A 160 1.98 -8.74 -5.46
N LEU A 161 1.32 -8.14 -6.45
CA LEU A 161 1.89 -8.04 -7.79
C LEU A 161 3.12 -7.13 -7.84
N VAL A 162 3.13 -6.05 -7.05
CA VAL A 162 4.32 -5.21 -6.87
C VAL A 162 5.46 -6.01 -6.23
N PHE A 163 5.19 -6.72 -5.13
CA PHE A 163 6.19 -7.53 -4.44
C PHE A 163 6.80 -8.60 -5.36
N ILE A 164 5.95 -9.34 -6.08
CA ILE A 164 6.41 -10.34 -7.05
C ILE A 164 7.24 -9.68 -8.14
N TYR A 165 6.80 -8.54 -8.68
CA TYR A 165 7.51 -7.84 -9.75
C TYR A 165 8.93 -7.44 -9.34
N ILE A 166 9.11 -6.91 -8.12
CA ILE A 166 10.43 -6.45 -7.65
C ILE A 166 11.35 -7.60 -7.20
N THR A 167 10.79 -8.76 -6.85
CA THR A 167 11.57 -9.90 -6.30
C THR A 167 11.77 -11.07 -7.27
N LYS A 168 11.07 -11.09 -8.42
CA LYS A 168 11.21 -12.17 -9.41
C LYS A 168 12.65 -12.32 -9.88
N HIS A 169 13.18 -13.54 -9.85
CA HIS A 169 14.55 -13.80 -10.29
C HIS A 169 14.81 -15.27 -10.72
N GLY A 170 13.80 -16.16 -10.67
CA GLY A 170 13.93 -17.57 -11.04
C GLY A 170 13.27 -17.93 -12.39
N LYS A 171 13.57 -19.13 -12.92
CA LYS A 171 12.93 -19.67 -14.13
C LYS A 171 11.42 -19.83 -13.96
N ILE A 172 10.98 -20.23 -12.77
CA ILE A 172 9.55 -20.42 -12.45
C ILE A 172 8.74 -19.11 -12.56
N ASP A 173 9.37 -17.98 -12.23
CA ASP A 173 8.73 -16.66 -12.29
C ASP A 173 8.38 -16.26 -13.73
N ARG A 174 9.04 -16.83 -14.75
CA ARG A 174 8.69 -16.60 -16.17
C ARG A 174 7.25 -16.98 -16.48
N TYR A 175 6.75 -18.02 -15.82
CA TYR A 175 5.40 -18.55 -16.03
C TYR A 175 4.43 -18.06 -14.96
N LEU A 176 4.84 -18.09 -13.69
CA LEU A 176 3.97 -17.69 -12.59
C LEU A 176 3.66 -16.20 -12.58
N PHE A 177 4.59 -15.33 -12.99
CA PHE A 177 4.35 -13.89 -12.97
C PHE A 177 3.24 -13.45 -13.96
N PRO A 178 3.25 -13.85 -15.25
CA PRO A 178 2.16 -13.53 -16.16
C PRO A 178 0.81 -14.10 -15.71
N ILE A 179 0.77 -15.36 -15.26
CA ILE A 179 -0.45 -16.00 -14.75
C ILE A 179 -1.01 -15.22 -13.56
N SER A 180 -0.16 -14.90 -12.59
CA SER A 180 -0.54 -14.13 -11.41
C SER A 180 -0.98 -12.73 -11.78
N THR A 181 -0.34 -12.09 -12.76
CA THR A 181 -0.74 -10.77 -13.25
C THR A 181 -2.14 -10.81 -13.86
N ALA A 182 -2.45 -11.81 -14.69
CA ALA A 182 -3.77 -11.97 -15.29
C ALA A 182 -4.85 -12.22 -14.21
N ILE A 183 -4.59 -13.13 -13.27
CA ILE A 183 -5.48 -13.42 -12.14
C ILE A 183 -5.67 -12.17 -11.26
N GLY A 184 -4.59 -11.47 -10.93
CA GLY A 184 -4.64 -10.29 -10.09
C GLY A 184 -5.39 -9.13 -10.76
N LEU A 185 -5.16 -8.87 -12.05
CA LEU A 185 -5.95 -7.88 -12.78
C LEU A 185 -7.44 -8.23 -12.80
N PHE A 186 -7.77 -9.50 -13.01
CA PHE A 186 -9.16 -9.97 -12.94
C PHE A 186 -9.78 -9.72 -11.56
N LEU A 187 -9.14 -10.15 -10.47
CA LEU A 187 -9.65 -9.93 -9.12
C LEU A 187 -9.73 -8.44 -8.75
N ALA A 188 -8.78 -7.63 -9.17
CA ALA A 188 -8.80 -6.18 -8.97
C ALA A 188 -10.00 -5.54 -9.70
N LEU A 189 -10.33 -5.98 -10.92
CA LEU A 189 -11.52 -5.55 -11.65
C LEU A 189 -12.80 -5.94 -10.91
N GLN A 190 -12.89 -7.16 -10.37
CA GLN A 190 -14.05 -7.62 -9.59
C GLN A 190 -14.24 -6.83 -8.29
N SER A 191 -13.14 -6.43 -7.64
CA SER A 191 -13.18 -5.56 -6.46
C SER A 191 -13.64 -4.13 -6.76
N LYS A 192 -13.57 -3.75 -8.05
CA LYS A 192 -13.80 -2.40 -8.57
C LYS A 192 -12.90 -1.34 -7.91
N SER A 193 -11.88 -1.70 -7.12
CA SER A 193 -11.02 -0.75 -6.38
C SER A 193 -10.18 0.12 -7.31
N LEU A 194 -10.59 1.38 -7.50
CA LEU A 194 -9.99 2.28 -8.48
C LEU A 194 -8.54 2.65 -8.16
N SER A 195 -8.18 2.80 -6.88
CA SER A 195 -6.80 3.09 -6.47
C SER A 195 -5.86 1.91 -6.78
N ALA A 196 -6.29 0.69 -6.47
CA ALA A 196 -5.54 -0.52 -6.78
C ALA A 196 -5.39 -0.73 -8.29
N LEU A 197 -6.47 -0.49 -9.05
CA LEU A 197 -6.43 -0.54 -10.52
C LEU A 197 -5.48 0.51 -11.11
N LEU A 198 -5.47 1.74 -10.58
CA LEU A 198 -4.53 2.78 -10.99
C LEU A 198 -3.07 2.37 -10.68
N GLY A 199 -2.81 1.84 -9.48
CA GLY A 199 -1.50 1.33 -9.12
C GLY A 199 -1.04 0.19 -10.04
N LEU A 200 -1.91 -0.79 -10.33
CA LEU A 200 -1.61 -1.88 -11.26
C LEU A 200 -1.42 -1.40 -12.70
N PHE A 201 -2.20 -0.42 -13.14
CA PHE A 201 -2.00 0.21 -14.45
C PHE A 201 -0.60 0.83 -14.55
N VAL A 202 -0.18 1.61 -13.55
CA VAL A 202 1.17 2.19 -13.49
C VAL A 202 2.25 1.10 -13.49
N LEU A 203 2.07 0.03 -12.71
CA LEU A 203 2.98 -1.11 -12.69
C LEU A 203 3.15 -1.71 -14.09
N CYS A 204 2.03 -2.04 -14.74
CA CYS A 204 2.01 -2.68 -16.06
C CYS A 204 2.62 -1.76 -17.13
N VAL A 205 2.24 -0.48 -17.17
CA VAL A 205 2.76 0.49 -18.13
C VAL A 205 4.27 0.64 -17.96
N LEU A 206 4.76 0.90 -16.74
CA LEU A 206 6.19 1.07 -16.51
C LEU A 206 6.99 -0.21 -16.79
N ALA A 207 6.44 -1.38 -16.45
CA ALA A 207 7.06 -2.67 -16.76
C ALA A 207 7.14 -2.93 -18.28
N ILE A 208 6.07 -2.62 -19.03
CA ILE A 208 6.04 -2.75 -20.49
C ILE A 208 7.00 -1.75 -21.13
N LEU A 209 7.00 -0.49 -20.71
CA LEU A 209 7.91 0.52 -21.22
C LEU A 209 9.37 0.13 -21.02
N ARG A 210 9.71 -0.41 -19.85
CA ARG A 210 11.04 -0.94 -19.59
C ARG A 210 11.36 -2.09 -20.54
N PHE A 211 10.47 -3.07 -20.67
CA PHE A 211 10.66 -4.21 -21.56
C PHE A 211 10.87 -3.78 -23.02
N VAL A 212 10.02 -2.87 -23.50
CA VAL A 212 10.08 -2.29 -24.84
C VAL A 212 11.36 -1.50 -25.04
N SER A 213 11.75 -0.66 -24.08
CA SER A 213 13.00 0.11 -24.12
C SER A 213 14.23 -0.80 -24.21
N GLU A 214 14.25 -1.90 -23.47
CA GLU A 214 15.37 -2.85 -23.43
C GLU A 214 15.44 -3.71 -24.70
N LYS A 215 14.29 -4.10 -25.27
CA LYS A 215 14.21 -4.99 -26.44
C LYS A 215 14.24 -4.28 -27.77
N LEU A 216 13.46 -3.20 -27.92
CA LEU A 216 13.30 -2.47 -29.18
C LEU A 216 14.26 -1.29 -29.32
N LYS A 217 15.06 -0.99 -28.28
CA LYS A 217 16.04 0.13 -28.26
C LYS A 217 15.43 1.48 -28.69
N LEU A 218 14.15 1.69 -28.38
CA LEU A 218 13.46 2.94 -28.70
C LEU A 218 14.03 4.12 -27.90
N SER A 219 13.99 5.31 -28.50
CA SER A 219 14.40 6.53 -27.81
C SER A 219 13.42 6.88 -26.68
N LYS A 220 13.91 7.59 -25.66
CA LYS A 220 13.06 8.08 -24.54
C LYS A 220 11.90 8.96 -25.04
N VAL A 221 12.12 9.70 -26.12
CA VAL A 221 11.09 10.54 -26.76
C VAL A 221 10.00 9.68 -27.37
N ALA A 222 10.35 8.64 -28.14
CA ALA A 222 9.37 7.74 -28.74
C ALA A 222 8.53 7.02 -27.67
N LEU A 223 9.15 6.58 -26.57
CA LEU A 223 8.44 6.01 -25.44
C LEU A 223 7.48 7.01 -24.80
N CYS A 224 7.91 8.25 -24.58
CA CYS A 224 7.08 9.31 -24.03
C CYS A 224 5.85 9.59 -24.91
N VAL A 225 6.06 9.75 -26.21
CA VAL A 225 4.97 9.94 -27.18
C VAL A 225 4.00 8.75 -27.16
N GLY A 226 4.51 7.51 -27.13
CA GLY A 226 3.67 6.32 -27.02
C GLY A 226 2.81 6.29 -25.75
N VAL A 227 3.38 6.68 -24.60
CA VAL A 227 2.62 6.79 -23.34
C VAL A 227 1.53 7.85 -23.44
N VAL A 228 1.84 9.03 -23.99
CA VAL A 228 0.85 10.10 -24.16
C VAL A 228 -0.29 9.61 -25.06
N LEU A 229 0.01 9.01 -26.21
CA LEU A 229 -1.02 8.50 -27.12
C LEU A 229 -1.91 7.43 -26.46
N ILE A 230 -1.31 6.46 -25.75
CA ILE A 230 -2.06 5.42 -25.03
C ILE A 230 -2.94 6.04 -23.95
N THR A 231 -2.37 6.92 -23.12
CA THR A 231 -3.12 7.54 -22.00
C THR A 231 -4.22 8.46 -22.50
N SER A 232 -4.01 9.20 -23.59
CA SER A 232 -5.05 9.99 -24.25
C SER A 232 -6.16 9.12 -24.83
N GLY A 233 -5.82 8.02 -25.51
CA GLY A 233 -6.82 7.09 -26.06
C GLY A 233 -7.65 6.40 -24.97
N VAL A 234 -6.99 5.96 -23.89
CA VAL A 234 -7.67 5.42 -22.69
C VAL A 234 -8.55 6.49 -22.03
N GLY A 235 -8.05 7.72 -21.89
CA GLY A 235 -8.81 8.84 -21.35
C GLY A 235 -10.06 9.16 -22.16
N TYR A 236 -9.96 9.13 -23.49
CA TYR A 236 -11.09 9.32 -24.40
C TYR A 236 -12.15 8.23 -24.24
N TYR A 237 -11.75 6.96 -24.14
CA TYR A 237 -12.68 5.84 -23.94
C TYR A 237 -13.50 5.95 -22.63
N PHE A 238 -12.86 6.45 -21.57
CA PHE A 238 -13.49 6.66 -20.27
C PHE A 238 -14.17 8.03 -20.13
N TRP A 239 -14.12 8.90 -21.14
CA TRP A 239 -14.74 10.21 -21.08
C TRP A 239 -16.27 10.09 -20.93
N PRO A 240 -16.87 10.64 -19.86
CA PRO A 240 -18.31 10.59 -19.67
C PRO A 240 -19.01 11.66 -20.50
N SER A 241 -20.20 11.33 -21.00
CA SER A 241 -21.10 12.32 -21.60
C SER A 241 -21.72 13.20 -20.50
N ALA A 242 -22.16 14.41 -20.86
CA ALA A 242 -22.73 15.37 -19.91
C ALA A 242 -24.07 14.90 -19.30
N ASP A 243 -24.76 13.98 -19.98
CA ASP A 243 -26.00 13.33 -19.54
C ASP A 243 -25.75 12.01 -18.77
N PHE A 244 -24.49 11.63 -18.53
CA PHE A 244 -24.17 10.40 -17.81
C PHE A 244 -24.79 10.38 -16.42
N ARG A 245 -25.61 9.36 -16.15
CA ARG A 245 -26.17 9.06 -14.83
C ARG A 245 -25.85 7.62 -14.48
N LEU A 246 -25.27 7.42 -13.30
CA LEU A 246 -24.86 6.08 -12.86
C LEU A 246 -26.08 5.16 -12.69
N GLU A 247 -27.20 5.71 -12.20
CA GLU A 247 -28.49 5.03 -12.02
C GLU A 247 -29.06 4.39 -13.29
N ASN A 248 -28.67 4.91 -14.47
CA ASN A 248 -29.19 4.47 -15.76
C ASN A 248 -28.32 3.39 -16.43
N VAL A 249 -27.21 2.99 -15.79
CA VAL A 249 -26.24 2.06 -16.38
C VAL A 249 -25.89 0.95 -15.40
N GLU A 250 -25.44 -0.19 -15.94
CA GLU A 250 -24.98 -1.29 -15.10
C GLU A 250 -23.76 -0.87 -14.26
N TYR A 251 -23.73 -1.27 -12.99
CA TYR A 251 -22.62 -0.97 -12.08
C TYR A 251 -21.36 -1.79 -12.42
N THR A 252 -20.66 -1.39 -13.47
CA THR A 252 -19.39 -1.97 -13.93
C THR A 252 -18.20 -1.12 -13.50
N THR A 253 -16.98 -1.67 -13.57
CA THR A 253 -15.75 -0.90 -13.32
C THR A 253 -15.62 0.29 -14.28
N VAL A 254 -16.02 0.11 -15.55
CA VAL A 254 -16.00 1.17 -16.57
C VAL A 254 -16.93 2.31 -16.18
N ASN A 255 -18.18 2.00 -15.81
CA ASN A 255 -19.15 3.02 -15.42
C ASN A 255 -18.79 3.67 -14.09
N ARG A 256 -18.11 2.96 -13.18
CA ARG A 256 -17.55 3.56 -11.96
C ARG A 256 -16.44 4.57 -12.27
N ILE A 257 -15.55 4.27 -13.22
CA ILE A 257 -14.52 5.23 -13.68
C ILE A 257 -15.19 6.45 -14.31
N ARG A 258 -16.13 6.24 -15.22
CA ARG A 258 -16.91 7.32 -15.86
C ARG A 258 -17.63 8.18 -14.83
N TYR A 259 -18.24 7.58 -13.81
CA TYR A 259 -18.89 8.29 -12.73
C TYR A 259 -17.93 9.18 -11.94
N LYS A 260 -16.74 8.67 -11.60
CA LYS A 260 -15.71 9.48 -10.93
C LYS A 260 -15.22 10.63 -11.81
N LEU A 261 -15.00 10.39 -13.11
CA LEU A 261 -14.64 11.45 -14.05
C LEU A 261 -15.78 12.47 -14.21
N PHE A 262 -17.03 12.02 -14.26
CA PHE A 262 -18.21 12.87 -14.39
C PHE A 262 -18.30 13.86 -13.23
N LYS A 263 -18.10 13.41 -11.99
CA LYS A 263 -18.07 14.30 -10.82
C LYS A 263 -17.01 15.39 -10.94
N VAL A 264 -15.85 15.05 -11.49
CA VAL A 264 -14.74 16.00 -11.66
C VAL A 264 -15.00 17.01 -12.78
N ILE A 265 -15.65 16.58 -13.86
CA ILE A 265 -15.83 17.41 -15.06
C ILE A 265 -17.11 18.26 -14.97
N TYR A 266 -18.20 17.69 -14.43
CA TYR A 266 -19.55 18.27 -14.52
C TYR A 266 -20.24 18.53 -13.17
N ALA A 267 -19.69 18.10 -12.03
CA ALA A 267 -20.23 18.38 -10.68
C ALA A 267 -19.37 19.40 -9.91
N ASP A 268 -19.05 19.18 -8.62
CA ASP A 268 -18.26 20.12 -7.81
C ASP A 268 -16.74 19.99 -8.03
N GLY A 269 -16.33 19.24 -9.06
CA GLY A 269 -14.96 19.18 -9.52
C GLY A 269 -14.02 18.55 -8.50
N VAL A 270 -12.91 19.24 -8.23
CA VAL A 270 -11.89 18.77 -7.28
C VAL A 270 -12.44 18.72 -5.84
N LYS A 271 -13.43 19.56 -5.48
CA LYS A 271 -14.00 19.56 -4.13
C LYS A 271 -14.69 18.24 -3.80
N ASP A 272 -15.41 17.65 -4.76
CA ASP A 272 -16.02 16.32 -4.61
C ASP A 272 -14.97 15.24 -4.35
N ILE A 273 -13.84 15.27 -5.06
CA ILE A 273 -12.73 14.33 -4.83
C ILE A 273 -12.19 14.49 -3.40
N LEU A 274 -11.97 15.74 -2.97
CA LEU A 274 -11.45 16.01 -1.63
C LEU A 274 -12.42 15.52 -0.56
N ARG A 275 -13.73 15.77 -0.72
CA ARG A 275 -14.76 15.34 0.23
C ARG A 275 -14.85 13.81 0.32
N GLU A 276 -14.92 13.12 -0.81
CA GLU A 276 -14.96 11.64 -0.83
C GLU A 276 -13.73 11.00 -0.18
N ARG A 277 -12.61 11.72 -0.11
CA ARG A 277 -11.35 11.29 0.50
C ARG A 277 -11.12 11.86 1.90
N ALA A 278 -12.09 12.57 2.46
CA ALA A 278 -11.99 13.33 3.71
C ALA A 278 -10.81 14.33 3.75
N ALA A 279 -10.34 14.76 2.57
CA ALA A 279 -9.21 15.66 2.38
C ALA A 279 -9.61 17.15 2.42
N GLU A 280 -10.89 17.51 2.51
CA GLU A 280 -11.32 18.90 2.76
C GLU A 280 -10.69 19.47 4.05
N LYS A 281 -10.38 18.60 5.03
CA LYS A 281 -9.68 18.95 6.28
C LYS A 281 -8.34 19.64 6.06
N ILE A 282 -7.66 19.33 4.96
CA ILE A 282 -6.37 19.94 4.58
C ILE A 282 -6.54 21.44 4.30
N LEU A 283 -7.68 21.82 3.71
CA LEU A 283 -7.99 23.20 3.37
C LEU A 283 -8.57 23.96 4.56
N ASN A 284 -9.40 23.30 5.37
CA ASN A 284 -10.09 23.92 6.49
C ASN A 284 -9.20 24.06 7.73
N TYR A 285 -8.24 23.14 7.92
CA TYR A 285 -7.37 23.11 9.10
C TYR A 285 -5.88 22.95 8.73
N PRO A 286 -5.32 23.86 7.90
CA PRO A 286 -3.94 23.77 7.43
C PRO A 286 -2.91 23.85 8.57
N GLU A 287 -3.26 24.43 9.71
CA GLU A 287 -2.41 24.56 10.89
C GLU A 287 -1.92 23.21 11.43
N TYR A 288 -2.69 22.13 11.22
CA TYR A 288 -2.28 20.80 11.65
C TYR A 288 -1.08 20.24 10.86
N PHE A 289 -0.73 20.79 9.69
CA PHE A 289 0.55 20.45 9.06
C PHE A 289 1.75 20.92 9.87
N ILE A 290 1.59 21.90 10.76
CA ILE A 290 2.67 22.39 11.61
C ILE A 290 2.84 21.47 12.81
N TYR A 291 1.80 21.36 13.66
CA TYR A 291 1.90 20.69 14.96
C TYR A 291 1.21 19.33 15.06
N GLY A 292 0.51 18.90 14.00
CA GLY A 292 -0.19 17.61 13.94
C GLY A 292 -1.57 17.66 14.56
N ALA A 293 -2.55 17.03 13.91
CA ALA A 293 -3.93 16.98 14.36
C ALA A 293 -4.23 15.88 15.39
N GLY A 294 -3.32 14.92 15.56
CA GLY A 294 -3.60 13.62 16.18
C GLY A 294 -4.47 12.73 15.29
N GLU A 295 -4.19 11.44 15.27
CA GLU A 295 -4.94 10.43 14.51
C GLU A 295 -5.97 9.74 15.40
N GLY A 296 -7.23 9.66 14.96
CA GLY A 296 -8.36 9.20 15.78
C GLY A 296 -9.45 10.26 15.85
N ASN A 297 -10.52 10.02 16.64
CA ASN A 297 -11.66 10.90 16.89
C ASN A 297 -12.06 11.82 15.71
N TYR A 298 -12.34 11.25 14.54
CA TYR A 298 -12.61 12.04 13.33
C TYR A 298 -13.93 12.82 13.39
N GLU A 299 -14.81 12.50 14.35
CA GLU A 299 -16.07 13.19 14.61
C GLU A 299 -15.87 14.65 15.03
N ARG A 300 -14.69 15.01 15.54
CA ARG A 300 -14.35 16.39 15.89
C ARG A 300 -14.33 17.36 14.70
N TYR A 301 -14.28 16.82 13.49
CA TYR A 301 -14.33 17.57 12.24
C TYR A 301 -15.74 17.52 11.64
N TYR A 302 -16.80 17.47 12.43
CA TYR A 302 -18.15 17.62 11.88
C TYR A 302 -18.38 19.11 11.59
N PRO A 303 -18.94 19.50 10.41
CA PRO A 303 -19.68 18.68 9.43
C PRO A 303 -18.84 18.04 8.32
N GLU A 304 -17.50 18.17 8.32
CA GLU A 304 -16.64 17.48 7.36
C GLU A 304 -16.71 15.94 7.47
N PRO A 305 -16.29 15.20 6.43
CA PRO A 305 -16.35 13.74 6.43
C PRO A 305 -15.64 13.10 7.64
N VAL A 306 -16.35 12.24 8.36
CA VAL A 306 -15.95 11.62 9.64
C VAL A 306 -14.95 10.46 9.47
N ASN A 307 -14.14 10.50 8.41
CA ASN A 307 -13.11 9.50 8.11
C ASN A 307 -11.70 10.10 8.11
N GLU A 308 -10.69 9.24 8.18
CA GLU A 308 -9.30 9.60 7.89
C GLU A 308 -9.10 10.15 6.46
N ILE A 309 -8.07 10.97 6.29
CA ILE A 309 -7.67 11.42 4.95
C ILE A 309 -7.22 10.18 4.18
N HIS A 310 -7.87 9.89 3.06
CA HIS A 310 -7.62 8.67 2.27
C HIS A 310 -6.36 8.80 1.40
N SER A 311 -5.23 9.02 2.06
CA SER A 311 -3.90 9.13 1.48
C SER A 311 -2.88 8.84 2.56
N SER A 312 -2.06 7.81 2.36
CA SER A 312 -1.17 7.30 3.41
C SER A 312 -0.20 8.36 3.92
N PHE A 313 0.54 9.01 3.03
CA PHE A 313 1.55 10.00 3.43
C PHE A 313 0.93 11.34 3.84
N LEU A 314 -0.13 11.79 3.16
CA LEU A 314 -0.80 13.04 3.55
C LEU A 314 -1.48 12.91 4.91
N ASN A 315 -2.09 11.75 5.22
CA ASN A 315 -2.69 11.53 6.53
C ASN A 315 -1.64 11.51 7.63
N LEU A 316 -0.48 10.86 7.42
CA LEU A 316 0.64 10.91 8.38
C LEU A 316 1.16 12.33 8.58
N PHE A 317 1.26 13.13 7.52
CA PHE A 317 1.71 14.51 7.61
C PHE A 317 0.71 15.38 8.36
N PHE A 318 -0.56 15.33 7.99
CA PHE A 318 -1.63 16.10 8.66
C PHE A 318 -1.81 15.67 10.12
N SER A 319 -1.77 14.37 10.41
CA SER A 319 -2.02 13.85 11.76
C SER A 319 -0.86 14.14 12.72
N TYR A 320 0.39 14.17 12.24
CA TYR A 320 1.56 14.26 13.12
C TYR A 320 2.41 15.52 12.92
N GLY A 321 2.12 16.35 11.91
CA GLY A 321 2.79 17.63 11.70
C GLY A 321 4.17 17.51 11.06
N ILE A 322 4.82 18.66 10.87
CA ILE A 322 6.04 18.79 10.05
C ILE A 322 7.25 18.10 10.68
N ILE A 323 7.39 18.14 12.01
CA ILE A 323 8.57 17.59 12.69
C ILE A 323 8.61 16.06 12.54
N PRO A 324 7.59 15.29 12.98
CA PRO A 324 7.64 13.82 12.84
C PRO A 324 7.63 13.40 11.38
N PHE A 325 6.86 14.08 10.53
CA PHE A 325 6.80 13.75 9.11
C PHE A 325 8.15 13.96 8.41
N THR A 326 8.88 15.03 8.71
CA THR A 326 10.22 15.27 8.17
C THR A 326 11.19 14.16 8.60
N ILE A 327 11.12 13.70 9.84
CA ILE A 327 11.94 12.58 10.34
C ILE A 327 11.65 11.30 9.55
N LEU A 328 10.38 11.00 9.29
CA LEU A 328 9.95 9.88 8.45
C LEU A 328 10.49 10.02 7.01
N MET A 329 10.40 11.21 6.42
CA MET A 329 10.92 11.46 5.06
C MET A 329 12.44 11.33 4.98
N VAL A 330 13.17 11.76 6.02
CA VAL A 330 14.63 11.56 6.10
C VAL A 330 14.96 10.07 6.24
N TRP A 331 14.16 9.28 6.97
CA TRP A 331 14.31 7.82 7.00
C TRP A 331 14.14 7.23 5.60
N PHE A 332 13.04 7.51 4.90
CA PHE A 332 12.85 7.07 3.51
C PHE A 332 14.00 7.48 2.59
N LYS A 333 14.40 8.76 2.63
CA LYS A 333 15.52 9.29 1.80
C LYS A 333 16.83 8.53 2.04
N LYS A 334 17.12 8.15 3.29
CA LYS A 334 18.34 7.37 3.61
C LYS A 334 18.26 5.93 3.10
N ARG A 335 17.06 5.34 3.10
CA ARG A 335 16.82 3.94 2.71
C ARG A 335 16.65 3.75 1.20
N LEU A 336 16.20 4.79 0.48
CA LEU A 336 15.95 4.78 -0.97
C LEU A 336 17.17 5.13 -1.83
N LYS A 337 18.39 4.94 -1.31
CA LYS A 337 19.60 5.22 -2.08
C LYS A 337 19.87 4.09 -3.07
N GLY A 338 20.30 4.44 -4.28
CA GLY A 338 20.80 3.47 -5.26
C GLY A 338 19.73 2.57 -5.89
N LEU A 339 18.48 3.05 -6.04
CA LEU A 339 17.42 2.26 -6.66
C LEU A 339 17.76 1.87 -8.10
N ASN A 340 17.72 0.57 -8.38
CA ASN A 340 17.77 0.07 -9.74
C ASN A 340 16.44 0.31 -10.50
N ALA A 341 16.44 0.08 -11.81
CA ALA A 341 15.26 0.33 -12.66
C ALA A 341 14.00 -0.44 -12.22
N VAL A 342 14.13 -1.69 -11.76
CA VAL A 342 12.99 -2.50 -11.27
C VAL A 342 12.45 -1.93 -9.96
N SER A 343 13.35 -1.54 -9.06
CA SER A 343 12.97 -0.94 -7.78
C SER A 343 12.37 0.45 -7.93
N TRP A 344 12.79 1.25 -8.92
CA TRP A 344 12.13 2.51 -9.28
C TRP A 344 10.68 2.30 -9.72
N ILE A 345 10.42 1.26 -10.50
CA ILE A 345 9.04 0.91 -10.91
C ILE A 345 8.20 0.55 -9.69
N GLY A 346 8.72 -0.30 -8.80
CA GLY A 346 8.03 -0.66 -7.56
C GLY A 346 7.78 0.55 -6.66
N PHE A 347 8.78 1.43 -6.50
CA PHE A 347 8.69 2.68 -5.74
C PHE A 347 7.57 3.60 -6.25
N ILE A 348 7.60 3.95 -7.54
CA ILE A 348 6.59 4.84 -8.15
C ILE A 348 5.20 4.24 -8.02
N THR A 349 5.09 2.94 -8.27
CA THR A 349 3.83 2.21 -8.19
C THR A 349 3.22 2.26 -6.79
N ILE A 350 4.01 2.00 -5.74
CA ILE A 350 3.55 2.08 -4.34
C ILE A 350 3.14 3.51 -3.99
N LEU A 351 3.91 4.53 -4.41
CA LEU A 351 3.59 5.93 -4.15
C LEU A 351 2.26 6.38 -4.77
N VAL A 352 2.00 6.00 -6.03
CA VAL A 352 0.75 6.35 -6.72
C VAL A 352 -0.44 5.76 -5.98
N GLU A 353 -0.39 4.48 -5.62
CA GLU A 353 -1.50 3.82 -4.92
C GLU A 353 -1.72 4.39 -3.50
N SER A 354 -0.61 4.68 -2.79
CA SER A 354 -0.62 5.30 -1.45
C SER A 354 -1.28 6.69 -1.41
N THR A 355 -1.43 7.35 -2.56
CA THR A 355 -2.04 8.69 -2.65
C THR A 355 -3.56 8.64 -2.44
N PHE A 356 -4.20 7.48 -2.66
CA PHE A 356 -5.65 7.34 -2.70
C PHE A 356 -6.24 6.40 -1.63
N LEU A 357 -5.40 5.78 -0.79
CA LEU A 357 -5.80 4.91 0.30
C LEU A 357 -4.85 5.03 1.50
N VAL A 358 -5.35 4.62 2.67
CA VAL A 358 -4.61 4.56 3.94
C VAL A 358 -4.06 3.15 4.15
N ASN A 359 -2.92 2.87 3.53
CA ASN A 359 -2.32 1.53 3.52
C ASN A 359 -1.18 1.38 4.53
N TYR A 360 -0.68 2.45 5.14
CA TYR A 360 0.37 2.35 6.17
C TYR A 360 -0.07 1.56 7.42
N ARG A 361 -1.36 1.27 7.59
CA ARG A 361 -1.84 0.38 8.66
C ARG A 361 -1.72 -1.11 8.31
N GLN A 362 -1.40 -1.45 7.06
CA GLN A 362 -1.27 -2.83 6.58
C GLN A 362 0.17 -3.32 6.68
N ALA A 363 0.41 -4.50 7.25
CA ALA A 363 1.77 -5.03 7.38
C ALA A 363 2.48 -5.25 6.04
N LEU A 364 1.75 -5.72 5.01
CA LEU A 364 2.32 -5.96 3.68
C LEU A 364 2.83 -4.68 3.00
N PHE A 365 2.27 -3.53 3.35
CA PHE A 365 2.79 -2.23 2.90
C PHE A 365 4.24 -2.05 3.35
N TRP A 366 4.50 -2.26 4.63
CA TRP A 366 5.84 -2.11 5.21
C TRP A 366 6.79 -3.23 4.79
N ILE A 367 6.30 -4.47 4.68
CA ILE A 367 7.10 -5.58 4.14
C ILE A 367 7.59 -5.24 2.74
N ALA A 368 6.74 -4.72 1.84
CA ALA A 368 7.15 -4.32 0.50
C ALA A 368 8.21 -3.20 0.51
N TRP A 369 8.07 -2.17 1.35
CA TRP A 369 9.07 -1.12 1.51
C TRP A 369 10.42 -1.64 2.00
N ILE A 370 10.42 -2.48 3.03
CA ILE A 370 11.65 -3.07 3.57
C ILE A 370 12.32 -3.99 2.54
N THR A 371 11.56 -4.80 1.81
CA THR A 371 12.10 -5.61 0.70
C THR A 371 12.73 -4.71 -0.36
N LEU A 372 12.07 -3.61 -0.72
CA LEU A 372 12.61 -2.65 -1.68
C LEU A 372 13.93 -2.05 -1.19
N PHE A 373 14.06 -1.70 0.09
CA PHE A 373 15.32 -1.23 0.67
C PHE A 373 16.40 -2.31 0.62
N TYR A 374 16.10 -3.51 1.12
CA TYR A 374 17.03 -4.63 1.18
C TYR A 374 17.64 -4.96 -0.19
N LEU A 375 16.82 -5.02 -1.24
CA LEU A 375 17.28 -5.32 -2.61
C LEU A 375 18.24 -4.27 -3.20
N ASN A 376 18.34 -3.09 -2.59
CA ASN A 376 19.21 -2.00 -3.05
C ASN A 376 20.36 -1.70 -2.07
N GLU A 377 20.29 -2.14 -0.79
CA GLU A 377 21.39 -2.05 0.18
C GLU A 377 22.61 -2.88 -0.26
N ASP A 378 22.40 -4.11 -0.74
CA ASP A 378 23.48 -5.05 -1.12
C ASP A 378 24.30 -4.58 -2.34
N ARG A 379 23.79 -3.62 -3.11
CA ARG A 379 24.46 -3.08 -4.32
C ARG A 379 25.39 -1.92 -4.01
N THR A 380 25.08 -1.14 -2.98
CA THR A 380 25.94 -0.02 -2.56
C THR A 380 27.26 -0.52 -1.97
N THR A 381 27.23 -1.60 -1.18
CA THR A 381 28.44 -2.23 -0.62
C THR A 381 29.31 -2.90 -1.68
N THR A 382 28.73 -3.48 -2.74
CA THR A 382 29.48 -4.04 -3.86
C THR A 382 30.04 -2.97 -4.80
N ALA A 383 29.36 -1.82 -4.96
CA ALA A 383 29.89 -0.70 -5.73
C ALA A 383 31.06 0.00 -5.00
N GLU A 384 30.94 0.23 -3.69
CA GLU A 384 32.01 0.81 -2.86
C GLU A 384 33.25 -0.09 -2.77
N SER A 385 33.09 -1.43 -2.77
CA SER A 385 34.25 -2.34 -2.78
C SER A 385 35.04 -2.33 -4.11
N ILE A 386 34.38 -2.01 -5.23
CA ILE A 386 35.01 -1.95 -6.56
C ILE A 386 35.74 -0.62 -6.76
N GLU A 387 35.28 0.47 -6.14
CA GLU A 387 35.96 1.76 -6.16
C GLU A 387 37.22 1.80 -5.28
N VAL A 388 37.30 1.01 -4.21
CA VAL A 388 38.49 0.92 -3.36
C VAL A 388 39.58 0.00 -3.94
N THR A 389 39.28 -0.76 -4.99
CA THR A 389 40.22 -1.67 -5.67
C THR A 389 40.71 -1.15 -7.03
N ARG A 390 40.39 0.09 -7.39
CA ARG A 390 40.98 0.84 -8.50
C ARG A 390 41.78 2.01 -7.97
#